data_AF-A0A418KGK9-F1
#
_entry.id   AF-A0A418KGK9-F1
#
_cell.length_a   1.000
_cell.length_b   1.000
_cell.length_c   1.000
_cell.angle_alpha   90.00
_cell.angle_beta   90.00
_cell.angle_gamma   90.00
#
_symmetry.space_group_name_H-M   'P 1'
#
loop_
_entity.id
_entity.type
_entity.pdbx_description
1 polymer ?
#
loop_
_entity_poly.entity_id
_entity_poly.type
_entity_poly.pdbx_seq_one_letter_code
_entity_poly.pdbx_strand_id
1 'polypeptide(L)'
;MTDGAPGFSQHWEGDEWVTTYHSFSYHNEGVEPLVLVRDYHGAGPKAIELDQQFRLFHNLRHDTASDFYYKINNDGTQHVVVEVIENQKVRIRTPLLRQYIAARQMDLLLFIDSVVFADEAEDLPRQATHRTDTELVQRTYVSDRHINGQVFSRLLGVKVVAPGAIETCGIWPYESQDDNFPEFIIGEDESGTPIYYTCNPDLLADYFGKNSEAPHYLTAVHFRKEVLQKYYSHPELYEVRDGYLSCAGLWGLHIDNDHDDRVVVFLGDLGRDLPSSERDYWRGFMIVPDAPMSESNFRRSFLAQFADSAAIDLRFREQYVLANRTWADAFGWPLYREPKEGDAYLLQQLRLPLNESQSEFENAIGILAKLLVDAINEKALQKNLESKVKDERGISKLERYLGSLGYPHADRDISYLRSVQELRSKLAAHLKGRDYEQTLSKNLGDLRGRSAIRSLLESGVAMLQGLTAFAPPQGESDGTTGTETRTEE
;
A
#
# COMPACT_ATOMS: atom_id res chain seq x y z
N MET A 1 29.48 -22.02 24.50
CA MET A 1 28.02 -22.17 24.31
C MET A 1 27.84 -22.95 23.04
N THR A 2 26.97 -23.95 23.06
CA THR A 2 26.49 -24.60 21.85
C THR A 2 25.88 -23.56 20.91
N ASP A 3 25.89 -23.82 19.61
CA ASP A 3 25.33 -22.94 18.59
C ASP A 3 23.81 -22.69 18.76
N GLY A 4 23.15 -23.46 19.63
CA GLY A 4 21.71 -23.32 19.93
C GLY A 4 20.83 -24.03 18.91
N ALA A 5 21.44 -24.66 17.90
CA ALA A 5 20.74 -25.28 16.79
C ALA A 5 20.07 -26.61 17.20
N PRO A 6 19.05 -27.06 16.45
CA PRO A 6 18.47 -28.39 16.60
C PRO A 6 19.51 -29.48 16.37
N GLY A 7 19.37 -30.62 17.05
CA GLY A 7 20.32 -31.73 16.92
C GLY A 7 19.90 -32.99 17.64
N PHE A 8 20.81 -33.97 17.67
CA PHE A 8 20.60 -35.23 18.39
C PHE A 8 21.52 -35.30 19.61
N SER A 9 21.02 -35.90 20.68
CA SER A 9 21.83 -36.38 21.80
C SER A 9 21.78 -37.90 21.85
N GLN A 10 22.85 -38.52 22.33
CA GLN A 10 22.89 -39.93 22.65
C GLN A 10 23.39 -40.15 24.06
N HIS A 11 22.70 -41.00 24.81
CA HIS A 11 23.16 -41.48 26.11
C HIS A 11 22.99 -43.00 26.20
N TRP A 12 23.79 -43.62 27.05
CA TRP A 12 23.76 -45.06 27.28
C TRP A 12 22.84 -45.38 28.45
N GLU A 13 21.81 -46.18 28.21
CA GLU A 13 20.82 -46.57 29.22
C GLU A 13 20.41 -48.02 29.00
N GLY A 14 20.54 -48.85 30.06
CA GLY A 14 20.06 -50.24 30.02
C GLY A 14 20.66 -51.12 28.91
N ASP A 15 21.97 -51.01 28.67
CA ASP A 15 22.71 -51.73 27.60
C ASP A 15 22.35 -51.34 26.15
N GLU A 16 21.65 -50.22 25.95
CA GLU A 16 21.36 -49.68 24.62
C GLU A 16 21.70 -48.17 24.51
N TRP A 17 21.95 -47.72 23.28
CA TRP A 17 22.07 -46.30 22.96
C TRP A 17 20.69 -45.71 22.76
N VAL A 18 20.29 -44.77 23.62
CA VAL A 18 19.08 -43.97 23.43
C VAL A 18 19.44 -42.72 22.64
N THR A 19 18.74 -42.48 21.53
CA THR A 19 18.93 -41.30 20.67
C THR A 19 17.70 -40.40 20.75
N THR A 20 17.90 -39.14 21.11
CA THR A 20 16.82 -38.15 21.22
C THR A 20 17.08 -36.98 20.30
N TYR A 21 16.06 -36.57 19.55
CA TYR A 21 16.09 -35.34 18.77
C TYR A 21 15.60 -34.16 19.60
N HIS A 22 16.30 -33.04 19.50
CA HIS A 22 15.96 -31.80 20.19
C HIS A 22 15.77 -30.67 19.18
N SER A 23 14.67 -29.93 19.31
CA SER A 23 14.39 -28.74 18.50
C SER A 23 15.33 -27.58 18.82
N PHE A 24 15.99 -27.62 19.98
CA PHE A 24 17.01 -26.67 20.43
C PHE A 24 18.17 -27.43 21.07
N SER A 25 19.30 -26.77 21.32
CA SER A 25 20.49 -27.45 21.85
C SER A 25 20.20 -28.29 23.11
N TYR A 26 20.60 -29.56 23.08
CA TYR A 26 20.48 -30.53 24.18
C TYR A 26 21.13 -30.07 25.49
N HIS A 27 22.16 -29.21 25.42
CA HIS A 27 22.92 -28.82 26.60
C HIS A 27 22.19 -27.84 27.53
N ASN A 28 21.08 -27.23 27.08
CA ASN A 28 20.34 -26.23 27.83
C ASN A 28 18.82 -26.44 27.69
N GLU A 29 18.28 -27.48 28.31
CA GLU A 29 16.83 -27.67 28.41
C GLU A 29 16.16 -26.37 28.92
N GLY A 30 15.11 -25.92 28.21
CA GLY A 30 14.39 -24.69 28.52
C GLY A 30 15.03 -23.39 28.00
N VAL A 31 16.14 -23.45 27.24
CA VAL A 31 16.75 -22.27 26.62
C VAL A 31 16.57 -22.30 25.10
N GLU A 32 15.97 -21.23 24.58
CA GLU A 32 15.71 -21.06 23.16
C GLU A 32 16.48 -19.84 22.61
N PRO A 33 17.20 -19.99 21.47
CA PRO A 33 17.93 -18.88 20.88
C PRO A 33 16.98 -17.97 20.10
N LEU A 34 16.87 -16.70 20.52
CA LEU A 34 16.20 -15.67 19.72
C LEU A 34 16.99 -15.34 18.44
N VAL A 35 18.32 -15.42 18.51
CA VAL A 35 19.24 -15.15 17.41
C VAL A 35 20.26 -16.29 17.34
N LEU A 36 20.38 -16.90 16.16
CA LEU A 36 21.30 -17.97 15.85
C LEU A 36 22.39 -17.47 14.90
N VAL A 37 23.65 -17.79 15.19
CA VAL A 37 24.76 -17.52 14.27
C VAL A 37 25.15 -18.82 13.58
N ARG A 38 24.89 -18.90 12.27
CA ARG A 38 25.23 -20.05 11.45
C ARG A 38 26.66 -19.90 10.96
N ASP A 39 27.54 -20.76 11.45
CA ASP A 39 28.91 -20.90 10.99
C ASP A 39 28.97 -22.06 9.99
N TYR A 40 29.40 -21.78 8.76
CA TYR A 40 29.57 -22.80 7.72
C TYR A 40 31.00 -23.34 7.68
N HIS A 41 31.72 -23.29 8.80
CA HIS A 41 33.10 -23.78 8.95
C HIS A 41 34.07 -23.23 7.90
N GLY A 42 33.87 -21.97 7.49
CA GLY A 42 34.67 -21.30 6.46
C GLY A 42 34.31 -21.66 5.01
N ALA A 43 33.39 -22.59 4.77
CA ALA A 43 32.89 -22.91 3.43
C ALA A 43 31.91 -21.86 2.87
N GLY A 44 31.40 -20.97 3.73
CA GLY A 44 30.50 -19.88 3.36
C GLY A 44 30.53 -18.75 4.39
N PRO A 45 30.01 -17.56 4.05
CA PRO A 45 29.92 -16.45 4.98
C PRO A 45 28.98 -16.80 6.13
N LYS A 46 29.33 -16.41 7.35
CA LYS A 46 28.42 -16.55 8.50
C LYS A 46 27.09 -15.87 8.21
N ALA A 47 26.01 -16.47 8.68
CA ALA A 47 24.67 -15.92 8.55
C ALA A 47 24.02 -15.77 9.92
N ILE A 48 23.20 -14.74 10.08
CA ILE A 48 22.34 -14.57 11.24
C ILE A 48 20.96 -15.10 10.91
N GLU A 49 20.44 -15.99 11.76
CA GLU A 49 19.08 -16.49 11.68
C GLU A 49 18.29 -15.97 12.90
N LEU A 50 17.19 -15.29 12.64
CA LEU A 50 16.26 -14.84 13.67
C LEU A 50 15.25 -15.95 13.95
N ASP A 51 14.91 -16.16 15.22
CA ASP A 51 13.92 -17.15 15.63
C ASP A 51 12.64 -17.08 14.77
N GLN A 52 12.26 -18.23 14.21
CA GLN A 52 11.12 -18.32 13.32
C GLN A 52 9.82 -17.99 14.06
N GLN A 53 9.69 -18.40 15.31
CA GLN A 53 8.51 -18.10 16.10
C GLN A 53 8.37 -16.60 16.33
N PHE A 54 9.46 -15.89 16.68
CA PHE A 54 9.45 -14.42 16.78
C PHE A 54 9.00 -13.74 15.47
N ARG A 55 9.52 -14.21 14.32
CA ARG A 55 9.15 -13.67 13.00
C ARG A 55 7.67 -13.86 12.69
N LEU A 56 7.16 -15.07 12.89
CA LEU A 56 5.76 -15.42 12.59
C LEU A 56 4.79 -14.79 13.59
N PHE A 57 5.14 -14.77 14.87
CA PHE A 57 4.34 -14.15 15.93
C PHE A 57 4.06 -12.67 15.67
N HIS A 58 5.01 -11.95 15.09
CA HIS A 58 4.84 -10.56 14.70
C HIS A 58 4.51 -10.33 13.22
N ASN A 59 4.34 -11.41 12.44
CA ASN A 59 4.13 -11.39 10.99
C ASN A 59 5.15 -10.49 10.25
N LEU A 60 6.44 -10.68 10.54
CA LEU A 60 7.50 -9.82 10.00
C LEU A 60 7.85 -10.19 8.55
N ARG A 61 7.87 -9.18 7.67
CA ARG A 61 8.35 -9.29 6.29
C ARG A 61 9.85 -9.06 6.25
N HIS A 62 10.60 -9.98 5.64
CA HIS A 62 12.04 -9.85 5.42
C HIS A 62 12.31 -9.16 4.08
N ASP A 63 13.14 -8.12 4.10
CA ASP A 63 13.73 -7.53 2.90
C ASP A 63 15.13 -8.10 2.69
N THR A 64 15.29 -8.95 1.68
CA THR A 64 16.56 -9.62 1.39
C THR A 64 17.65 -8.68 0.87
N ALA A 65 17.30 -7.47 0.41
CA ALA A 65 18.28 -6.51 -0.08
C ALA A 65 18.99 -5.77 1.07
N SER A 66 18.25 -5.40 2.11
CA SER A 66 18.78 -4.72 3.31
C SER A 66 19.07 -5.65 4.48
N ASP A 67 18.54 -6.87 4.45
CA ASP A 67 18.51 -7.83 5.56
C ASP A 67 17.72 -7.32 6.78
N PHE A 68 16.74 -6.43 6.54
CA PHE A 68 15.87 -5.87 7.57
C PHE A 68 14.52 -6.59 7.62
N TYR A 69 13.92 -6.59 8.80
CA TYR A 69 12.59 -7.14 9.03
C TYR A 69 11.62 -6.01 9.37
N TYR A 70 10.51 -5.97 8.64
CA TYR A 70 9.48 -4.93 8.75
C TYR A 70 8.20 -5.52 9.33
N LYS A 71 7.55 -4.76 10.22
CA LYS A 71 6.16 -5.02 10.61
C LYS A 71 5.24 -4.10 9.83
N ILE A 72 4.20 -4.67 9.24
CA ILE A 72 3.14 -3.94 8.55
C ILE A 72 2.04 -3.64 9.57
N ASN A 73 1.67 -2.37 9.68
CA ASN A 73 0.60 -1.89 10.55
C ASN A 73 -0.77 -2.01 9.85
N ASN A 74 -1.86 -1.88 10.61
CA ASN A 74 -3.22 -1.98 10.07
C ASN A 74 -3.55 -0.88 9.04
N ASP A 75 -2.86 0.26 9.07
CA ASP A 75 -2.97 1.33 8.06
C ASP A 75 -2.06 1.12 6.84
N GLY A 76 -1.39 -0.04 6.75
CA GLY A 76 -0.47 -0.40 5.68
C GLY A 76 0.91 0.24 5.78
N THR A 77 1.14 1.15 6.73
CA THR A 77 2.48 1.66 6.99
C THR A 77 3.38 0.54 7.51
N GLN A 78 4.68 0.64 7.27
CA GLN A 78 5.65 -0.33 7.75
C GLN A 78 6.76 0.34 8.54
N HIS A 79 7.29 -0.35 9.53
CA HIS A 79 8.44 0.09 10.30
C HIS A 79 9.41 -1.05 10.55
N VAL A 80 10.71 -0.70 10.64
CA VAL A 80 11.78 -1.65 10.92
C VAL A 80 11.64 -2.19 12.34
N VAL A 81 11.64 -3.52 12.47
CA VAL A 81 11.62 -4.25 13.74
C VAL A 81 12.98 -4.86 14.04
N VAL A 82 13.64 -5.44 13.04
CA VAL A 82 14.98 -6.02 13.18
C VAL A 82 15.90 -5.49 12.09
N GLU A 83 17.07 -4.99 12.51
CA GLU A 83 18.19 -4.66 11.63
C GLU A 83 19.27 -5.72 11.80
N VAL A 84 19.65 -6.41 10.72
CA VAL A 84 20.86 -7.24 10.68
C VAL A 84 21.94 -6.45 9.95
N ILE A 85 23.03 -6.14 10.65
CA ILE A 85 24.11 -5.29 10.16
C ILE A 85 25.37 -6.14 10.02
N GLU A 86 25.84 -6.29 8.79
CA GLU A 86 27.09 -6.97 8.42
C GLU A 86 27.21 -8.41 8.97
N ASN A 87 26.10 -9.10 9.19
CA ASN A 87 26.05 -10.43 9.83
C ASN A 87 26.76 -10.48 11.20
N GLN A 88 26.91 -9.34 11.88
CA GLN A 88 27.61 -9.22 13.16
C GLN A 88 26.78 -8.58 14.25
N LYS A 89 25.85 -7.70 13.88
CA LYS A 89 25.05 -6.94 14.83
C LYS A 89 23.57 -7.05 14.49
N VAL A 90 22.78 -7.43 15.49
CA VAL A 90 21.32 -7.45 15.40
C VAL A 90 20.77 -6.36 16.31
N ARG A 91 19.90 -5.50 15.79
CA ARG A 91 19.09 -4.61 16.62
C ARG A 91 17.65 -5.02 16.51
N ILE A 92 17.01 -5.27 17.66
CA ILE A 92 15.59 -5.60 17.74
C ILE A 92 14.89 -4.49 18.51
N ARG A 93 13.75 -4.03 18.00
CA ARG A 93 12.89 -3.05 18.70
C ARG A 93 12.41 -3.64 20.03
N THR A 94 12.77 -2.97 21.13
CA THR A 94 12.43 -3.39 22.50
C THR A 94 10.94 -3.70 22.71
N PRO A 95 9.97 -2.91 22.19
CA PRO A 95 8.55 -3.23 22.40
C PRO A 95 8.16 -4.60 21.85
N LEU A 96 8.61 -4.97 20.64
CA LEU A 96 8.29 -6.26 20.05
C LEU A 96 8.95 -7.41 20.83
N LEU A 97 10.19 -7.21 21.27
CA LEU A 97 10.87 -8.18 22.13
C LEU A 97 10.14 -8.39 23.47
N ARG A 98 9.64 -7.31 24.09
CA ARG A 98 8.83 -7.37 25.31
C ARG A 98 7.50 -8.09 25.10
N GLN A 99 6.83 -7.83 23.97
CA GLN A 99 5.61 -8.53 23.60
C GLN A 99 5.84 -10.04 23.43
N TYR A 100 6.92 -10.41 22.75
CA TYR A 100 7.24 -11.82 22.52
C TYR A 100 7.53 -12.57 23.82
N ILE A 101 8.36 -12.03 24.71
CA ILE A 101 8.65 -12.70 25.99
C ILE A 101 7.43 -12.75 26.91
N ALA A 102 6.56 -11.73 26.87
CA ALA A 102 5.28 -11.77 27.59
C ALA A 102 4.37 -12.87 27.04
N ALA A 103 4.29 -13.08 25.73
CA ALA A 103 3.49 -14.17 25.15
C ALA A 103 4.06 -15.56 25.47
N ARG A 104 5.39 -15.71 25.37
CA ARG A 104 6.08 -16.98 25.65
C ARG A 104 6.17 -17.32 27.14
N GLN A 105 5.99 -16.33 28.02
CA GLN A 105 6.24 -16.45 29.47
C GLN A 105 7.64 -17.01 29.76
N MET A 106 8.65 -16.48 29.07
CA MET A 106 10.06 -16.87 29.19
C MET A 106 10.94 -15.67 29.53
N ASP A 107 11.98 -15.90 30.33
CA ASP A 107 13.01 -14.89 30.60
C ASP A 107 13.92 -14.70 29.39
N LEU A 108 14.19 -13.44 29.02
CA LEU A 108 15.22 -13.14 28.03
C LEU A 108 16.59 -13.04 28.72
N LEU A 109 17.51 -13.90 28.29
CA LEU A 109 18.89 -13.90 28.73
C LEU A 109 19.77 -13.11 27.75
N LEU A 110 20.40 -12.04 28.23
CA LEU A 110 21.36 -11.25 27.47
C LEU A 110 22.76 -11.54 27.99
N PHE A 111 23.56 -12.21 27.17
CA PHE A 111 24.94 -12.54 27.48
C PHE A 111 25.87 -11.40 27.05
N ILE A 112 26.77 -11.01 27.95
CA ILE A 112 27.84 -10.04 27.71
C ILE A 112 29.14 -10.81 27.70
N ASP A 113 29.91 -10.67 26.62
CA ASP A 113 31.26 -11.17 26.51
C ASP A 113 32.13 -10.08 25.86
N SER A 114 32.83 -9.33 26.69
CA SER A 114 33.69 -8.23 26.25
C SER A 114 35.13 -8.54 26.62
N VAL A 115 36.00 -8.62 25.62
CA VAL A 115 37.44 -8.84 25.80
C VAL A 115 38.17 -7.56 25.40
N VAL A 116 39.03 -7.06 26.28
CA VAL A 116 39.91 -5.93 26.01
C VAL A 116 41.35 -6.41 26.15
N PHE A 117 42.16 -6.18 25.11
CA PHE A 117 43.58 -6.49 25.10
C PHE A 117 44.39 -5.24 25.45
N ALA A 118 45.49 -5.41 26.18
CA ALA A 118 46.42 -4.36 26.53
C ALA A 118 47.86 -4.90 26.53
N ASP A 119 48.83 -4.01 26.35
CA ASP A 119 50.25 -4.38 26.32
C ASP A 119 50.79 -4.63 27.74
N GLU A 120 50.25 -3.92 28.74
CA GLU A 120 50.61 -4.06 30.14
C GLU A 120 49.36 -4.21 31.03
N ALA A 121 49.47 -4.99 32.10
CA ALA A 121 48.44 -5.07 33.13
C ALA A 121 48.71 -3.96 34.16
N GLU A 122 48.10 -2.78 34.00
CA GLU A 122 48.01 -1.82 35.11
C GLU A 122 47.28 -2.46 36.30
N ASP A 123 47.46 -1.93 37.52
CA ASP A 123 47.00 -2.38 38.85
C ASP A 123 45.47 -2.60 39.00
N LEU A 124 44.89 -3.41 38.11
CA LEU A 124 43.48 -3.76 38.06
C LEU A 124 43.22 -4.96 38.97
N PRO A 125 42.08 -5.00 39.66
CA PRO A 125 41.69 -6.18 40.43
C PRO A 125 41.58 -7.41 39.51
N ARG A 126 42.40 -8.44 39.78
CA ARG A 126 42.53 -9.66 38.94
C ARG A 126 41.21 -10.40 38.73
N GLN A 127 40.29 -10.26 39.68
CA GLN A 127 38.93 -10.75 39.57
C GLN A 127 37.98 -9.86 40.37
N ALA A 128 36.85 -9.48 39.76
CA ALA A 128 35.76 -8.82 40.46
C ALA A 128 34.44 -9.47 40.05
N THR A 129 33.51 -9.61 40.98
CA THR A 129 32.14 -10.01 40.69
C THR A 129 31.22 -8.91 41.17
N HIS A 130 30.42 -8.38 40.26
CA HIS A 130 29.39 -7.41 40.56
C HIS A 130 28.03 -8.07 40.33
N ARG A 131 27.14 -7.95 41.30
CA ARG A 131 25.75 -8.39 41.20
C ARG A 131 24.88 -7.20 41.53
N THR A 132 23.95 -6.87 40.67
CA THR A 132 22.85 -5.99 41.05
C THR A 132 21.80 -6.82 41.77
N ASP A 133 20.97 -6.16 42.59
CA ASP A 133 20.00 -6.84 43.45
C ASP A 133 18.91 -7.61 42.70
N THR A 134 18.76 -7.43 41.37
CA THR A 134 17.60 -7.96 40.65
C THR A 134 17.84 -8.56 39.26
N GLU A 135 18.85 -8.17 38.48
CA GLU A 135 18.82 -8.48 37.03
C GLU A 135 20.16 -8.73 36.33
N LEU A 136 21.30 -8.40 36.94
CA LEU A 136 22.61 -8.46 36.26
C LEU A 136 23.68 -9.08 37.16
N VAL A 137 24.29 -10.15 36.64
CA VAL A 137 25.51 -10.73 37.22
C VAL A 137 26.65 -10.50 36.25
N GLN A 138 27.73 -9.88 36.74
CA GLN A 138 28.94 -9.62 35.99
C GLN A 138 30.15 -10.17 36.71
N ARG A 139 31.06 -10.77 35.95
CA ARG A 139 32.36 -11.22 36.42
C ARG A 139 33.43 -10.66 35.49
N THR A 140 34.32 -9.88 36.06
CA THR A 140 35.54 -9.41 35.39
C THR A 140 36.69 -10.31 35.79
N TYR A 141 37.50 -10.70 34.81
CA TYR A 141 38.73 -11.45 35.00
C TYR A 141 39.85 -10.78 34.20
N VAL A 142 41.01 -10.58 34.83
CA VAL A 142 42.23 -10.14 34.15
C VAL A 142 43.16 -11.34 34.05
N SER A 143 43.64 -11.64 32.84
CA SER A 143 44.55 -12.75 32.62
C SER A 143 46.00 -12.32 32.73
N ASP A 144 46.75 -13.06 33.54
CA ASP A 144 48.22 -12.97 33.58
C ASP A 144 48.86 -13.69 32.36
N ARG A 145 48.06 -14.42 31.56
CA ARG A 145 48.53 -15.14 30.37
C ARG A 145 48.50 -14.24 29.15
N HIS A 146 49.60 -14.23 28.42
CA HIS A 146 49.72 -13.45 27.19
C HIS A 146 49.11 -14.22 26.02
N ILE A 147 48.17 -13.61 25.31
CA ILE A 147 47.68 -14.08 24.01
C ILE A 147 48.29 -13.14 22.97
N ASN A 148 49.06 -13.68 22.03
CA ASN A 148 49.79 -12.90 21.03
C ASN A 148 50.66 -11.76 21.62
N GLY A 149 51.21 -11.97 22.82
CA GLY A 149 52.06 -10.98 23.50
C GLY A 149 51.33 -9.92 24.31
N GLN A 150 49.99 -9.95 24.37
CA GLN A 150 49.18 -9.00 25.12
C GLN A 150 48.47 -9.66 26.30
N VAL A 151 48.30 -8.92 27.40
CA VAL A 151 47.37 -9.29 28.47
C VAL A 151 45.95 -8.98 28.03
N PHE A 152 44.96 -9.61 28.67
CA PHE A 152 43.56 -9.29 28.41
C PHE A 152 42.73 -9.22 29.69
N SER A 153 41.73 -8.36 29.67
CA SER A 153 40.60 -8.42 30.59
C SER A 153 39.37 -8.93 29.86
N ARG A 154 38.55 -9.74 30.53
CA ARG A 154 37.29 -10.24 30.02
C ARG A 154 36.19 -9.96 31.01
N LEU A 155 35.17 -9.25 30.56
CA LEU A 155 33.91 -9.07 31.27
C LEU A 155 32.90 -10.09 30.73
N LEU A 156 32.52 -11.02 31.58
CA LEU A 156 31.39 -11.91 31.33
C LEU A 156 30.19 -11.41 32.14
N GLY A 157 29.03 -11.31 31.50
CA GLY A 157 27.81 -10.92 32.19
C GLY A 157 26.59 -11.65 31.67
N VAL A 158 25.60 -11.79 32.54
CA VAL A 158 24.25 -12.22 32.16
C VAL A 158 23.29 -11.20 32.72
N LYS A 159 22.49 -10.59 31.84
CA LYS A 159 21.32 -9.82 32.22
C LYS A 159 20.07 -10.65 31.97
N VAL A 160 19.23 -10.78 32.98
CA VAL A 160 17.92 -11.44 32.88
C VAL A 160 16.86 -10.37 32.73
N VAL A 161 15.98 -10.57 31.76
CA VAL A 161 14.84 -9.69 31.51
C VAL A 161 13.58 -10.52 31.63
N ALA A 162 12.89 -10.38 32.75
CA ALA A 162 11.66 -11.11 33.04
C ALA A 162 10.52 -10.71 32.10
N PRO A 163 9.62 -11.65 31.75
CA PRO A 163 8.41 -11.35 31.00
C PRO A 163 7.45 -10.50 31.84
N GLY A 164 6.65 -9.68 31.14
CA GLY A 164 5.49 -9.04 31.76
C GLY A 164 4.34 -10.02 31.93
N ALA A 165 3.21 -9.52 32.43
CA ALA A 165 1.94 -10.26 32.37
C ALA A 165 1.58 -10.56 30.91
N ILE A 166 0.99 -11.73 30.65
CA ILE A 166 0.74 -12.22 29.29
C ILE A 166 -0.12 -11.24 28.46
N GLU A 167 -1.04 -10.53 29.11
CA GLU A 167 -1.94 -9.54 28.52
C GLU A 167 -1.17 -8.35 27.90
N THR A 168 0.05 -8.08 28.39
CA THR A 168 0.89 -7.00 27.86
C THR A 168 1.51 -7.33 26.50
N CYS A 169 1.32 -8.56 25.98
CA CYS A 169 1.78 -8.92 24.64
C CYS A 169 1.01 -8.19 23.53
N GLY A 170 -0.23 -7.75 23.79
CA GLY A 170 -1.01 -6.94 22.84
C GLY A 170 -1.33 -7.63 21.52
N ILE A 171 -1.40 -8.96 21.51
CA ILE A 171 -1.71 -9.82 20.36
C ILE A 171 -2.82 -10.78 20.77
N TRP A 172 -3.67 -11.17 19.81
CA TRP A 172 -4.85 -12.01 20.05
C TRP A 172 -4.64 -13.11 21.07
N PRO A 173 -5.51 -13.23 22.10
CA PRO A 173 -6.74 -12.46 22.37
C PRO A 173 -6.55 -11.21 23.24
N TYR A 174 -5.32 -10.72 23.40
CA TYR A 174 -4.96 -9.63 24.32
C TYR A 174 -4.73 -8.28 23.63
N GLU A 175 -5.21 -8.08 22.41
CA GLU A 175 -5.15 -6.75 21.82
C GLU A 175 -5.94 -5.75 22.66
N SER A 176 -5.44 -4.52 22.75
CA SER A 176 -6.26 -3.41 23.22
C SER A 176 -7.47 -3.27 22.30
N GLN A 177 -8.64 -3.10 22.89
CA GLN A 177 -9.82 -2.70 22.11
C GLN A 177 -9.56 -1.33 21.48
N ASP A 178 -9.93 -1.18 20.22
CA ASP A 178 -9.91 0.12 19.55
C ASP A 178 -11.05 0.96 20.09
N ASP A 179 -10.72 1.95 20.92
CA ASP A 179 -11.65 2.89 21.54
C ASP A 179 -11.61 4.28 20.88
N ASN A 180 -10.78 4.48 19.85
CA ASN A 180 -10.59 5.78 19.22
C ASN A 180 -11.64 6.04 18.13
N PHE A 181 -12.83 6.48 18.52
CA PHE A 181 -13.89 6.86 17.58
C PHE A 181 -14.11 8.38 17.56
N PRO A 182 -13.40 9.12 16.68
CA PRO A 182 -13.62 10.54 16.48
C PRO A 182 -15.08 10.94 16.31
N GLU A 183 -15.36 12.20 16.58
CA GLU A 183 -16.55 12.86 16.08
C GLU A 183 -16.32 13.52 14.72
N PHE A 184 -17.34 13.48 13.87
CA PHE A 184 -17.37 14.09 12.53
C PHE A 184 -18.56 15.05 12.41
N ILE A 185 -18.46 16.01 11.48
CA ILE A 185 -19.55 16.95 11.19
C ILE A 185 -20.68 16.21 10.50
N ILE A 186 -21.86 16.19 11.12
CA ILE A 186 -23.08 15.55 10.60
C ILE A 186 -24.10 16.55 10.04
N GLY A 187 -23.86 17.85 10.21
CA GLY A 187 -24.74 18.92 9.78
C GLY A 187 -24.40 20.24 10.45
N GLU A 188 -25.30 21.21 10.34
CA GLU A 188 -25.27 22.50 11.03
C GLU A 188 -26.58 22.70 11.80
N ASP A 189 -26.50 23.40 12.93
CA ASP A 189 -27.69 23.85 13.65
C ASP A 189 -28.31 25.12 13.05
N GLU A 190 -29.41 25.61 13.63
CA GLU A 190 -30.10 26.83 13.17
C GLU A 190 -29.23 28.09 13.20
N SER A 191 -28.13 28.09 13.96
CA SER A 191 -27.17 29.20 14.04
C SER A 191 -26.02 29.09 13.04
N GLY A 192 -25.97 28.00 12.26
CA GLY A 192 -24.84 27.68 11.37
C GLY A 192 -23.64 27.09 12.12
N THR A 193 -23.84 26.59 13.34
CA THR A 193 -22.76 25.93 14.10
C THR A 193 -22.71 24.45 13.70
N PRO A 194 -21.53 23.91 13.31
CA PRO A 194 -21.42 22.50 12.96
C PRO A 194 -21.79 21.57 14.14
N ILE A 195 -22.60 20.56 13.85
CA ILE A 195 -22.99 19.51 14.78
C ILE A 195 -22.05 18.32 14.60
N TYR A 196 -21.52 17.80 15.70
CA TYR A 196 -20.58 16.69 15.70
C TYR A 196 -21.21 15.43 16.30
N TYR A 197 -20.83 14.26 15.79
CA TYR A 197 -21.19 12.99 16.41
C TYR A 197 -20.14 11.92 16.15
N THR A 198 -20.00 10.98 17.07
CA THR A 198 -19.03 9.87 17.00
C THR A 198 -19.28 8.97 15.79
N CYS A 199 -18.21 8.45 15.19
CA CYS A 199 -18.29 7.39 14.18
C CYS A 199 -18.46 5.98 14.78
N ASN A 200 -18.52 5.82 16.10
CA ASN A 200 -18.62 4.51 16.74
C ASN A 200 -19.93 3.79 16.36
N PRO A 201 -19.90 2.67 15.61
CA PRO A 201 -21.10 1.93 15.22
C PRO A 201 -21.95 1.43 16.39
N ASP A 202 -21.36 1.31 17.59
CA ASP A 202 -22.08 0.93 18.80
C ASP A 202 -22.95 2.03 19.41
N LEU A 203 -22.68 3.28 19.05
CA LEU A 203 -23.39 4.45 19.54
C LEU A 203 -24.32 5.07 18.47
N LEU A 204 -24.36 4.51 17.26
CA LEU A 204 -25.22 4.97 16.17
C LEU A 204 -26.57 4.24 16.15
N ALA A 205 -27.57 4.90 15.58
CA ALA A 205 -28.87 4.28 15.32
C ALA A 205 -28.82 3.39 14.08
N ASP A 206 -29.69 2.39 14.01
CA ASP A 206 -29.83 1.51 12.85
C ASP A 206 -31.30 1.19 12.52
N TYR A 207 -31.51 0.49 11.41
CA TYR A 207 -32.84 0.00 11.01
C TYR A 207 -33.40 -1.12 11.90
N PHE A 208 -32.63 -1.62 12.87
CA PHE A 208 -32.99 -2.71 13.77
C PHE A 208 -33.40 -2.22 15.17
N GLY A 209 -33.45 -0.90 15.39
CA GLY A 209 -33.91 -0.27 16.61
C GLY A 209 -32.82 0.02 17.65
N LYS A 210 -31.54 -0.10 17.28
CA LYS A 210 -30.42 0.33 18.11
C LYS A 210 -30.44 1.86 18.25
N ASN A 211 -30.15 2.38 19.44
CA ASN A 211 -29.93 3.81 19.75
C ASN A 211 -30.89 4.78 19.01
N SER A 212 -32.22 4.61 19.09
CA SER A 212 -33.19 5.34 18.24
C SER A 212 -33.10 6.86 18.22
N GLU A 213 -32.54 7.47 19.27
CA GLU A 213 -32.37 8.93 19.40
C GLU A 213 -31.02 9.44 18.86
N ALA A 214 -30.12 8.54 18.46
CA ALA A 214 -28.82 8.87 17.89
C ALA A 214 -28.90 9.10 16.37
N PRO A 215 -27.92 9.80 15.77
CA PRO A 215 -27.74 9.80 14.33
C PRO A 215 -27.64 8.38 13.76
N HIS A 216 -28.22 8.19 12.58
CA HIS A 216 -28.26 6.89 11.92
C HIS A 216 -26.87 6.47 11.41
N TYR A 217 -26.61 5.17 11.35
CA TYR A 217 -25.39 4.59 10.79
C TYR A 217 -25.07 5.15 9.39
N LEU A 218 -26.12 5.29 8.58
CA LEU A 218 -26.06 5.81 7.20
C LEU A 218 -26.11 7.35 7.11
N THR A 219 -25.87 8.08 8.21
CA THR A 219 -25.70 9.53 8.14
C THR A 219 -24.52 9.85 7.23
N ALA A 220 -24.78 10.61 6.16
CA ALA A 220 -23.77 11.04 5.20
C ALA A 220 -22.90 12.15 5.79
N VAL A 221 -21.59 11.92 5.85
CA VAL A 221 -20.60 12.91 6.27
C VAL A 221 -19.66 13.24 5.12
N HIS A 222 -19.24 14.50 5.05
CA HIS A 222 -18.60 15.08 3.87
C HIS A 222 -17.15 15.46 4.15
N PHE A 223 -16.29 15.25 3.15
CA PHE A 223 -14.87 15.56 3.21
C PHE A 223 -14.44 16.31 1.97
N ARG A 224 -13.51 17.26 2.11
CA ARG A 224 -12.82 17.84 0.94
C ARG A 224 -12.11 16.73 0.16
N LYS A 225 -12.13 16.80 -1.18
CA LYS A 225 -11.58 15.75 -2.07
C LYS A 225 -10.10 15.43 -1.77
N GLU A 226 -9.35 16.39 -1.25
CA GLU A 226 -7.94 16.27 -0.86
C GLU A 226 -7.66 15.16 0.17
N VAL A 227 -8.68 14.65 0.88
CA VAL A 227 -8.55 13.45 1.71
C VAL A 227 -8.02 12.25 0.91
N LEU A 228 -8.26 12.22 -0.41
CA LEU A 228 -7.78 11.14 -1.27
C LEU A 228 -6.31 11.29 -1.71
N GLN A 229 -5.68 12.43 -1.46
CA GLN A 229 -4.32 12.73 -1.94
C GLN A 229 -3.31 11.68 -1.49
N LYS A 230 -3.37 11.29 -0.21
CA LYS A 230 -2.48 10.27 0.38
C LYS A 230 -2.55 8.96 -0.41
N TYR A 231 -3.76 8.52 -0.73
CA TYR A 231 -4.03 7.23 -1.37
C TYR A 231 -3.61 7.22 -2.84
N TYR A 232 -3.82 8.33 -3.56
CA TYR A 232 -3.32 8.45 -4.94
C TYR A 232 -1.78 8.53 -5.03
N SER A 233 -1.12 9.09 -4.02
CA SER A 233 0.34 9.24 -4.00
C SER A 233 1.10 7.94 -3.70
N HIS A 234 0.42 6.91 -3.18
CA HIS A 234 1.01 5.61 -2.82
C HIS A 234 0.24 4.44 -3.46
N PRO A 235 0.20 4.35 -4.80
CA PRO A 235 -0.57 3.35 -5.54
C PRO A 235 -0.06 1.91 -5.34
N GLU A 236 1.14 1.73 -4.79
CA GLU A 236 1.68 0.44 -4.39
C GLU A 236 0.95 -0.17 -3.18
N LEU A 237 0.25 0.66 -2.41
CA LEU A 237 -0.43 0.27 -1.18
C LEU A 237 -1.94 0.48 -1.26
N TYR A 238 -2.38 1.58 -1.88
CA TYR A 238 -3.79 1.96 -1.91
C TYR A 238 -4.39 1.91 -3.29
N GLU A 239 -5.69 1.65 -3.33
CA GLU A 239 -6.47 1.69 -4.55
C GLU A 239 -7.74 2.53 -4.37
N VAL A 240 -7.97 3.47 -5.30
CA VAL A 240 -9.17 4.31 -5.35
C VAL A 240 -9.95 3.98 -6.61
N ARG A 241 -11.07 3.28 -6.44
CA ARG A 241 -12.00 2.84 -7.49
C ARG A 241 -13.27 3.69 -7.46
N ASP A 242 -14.17 3.42 -8.40
CA ASP A 242 -15.55 3.88 -8.31
C ASP A 242 -16.20 3.28 -7.05
N GLY A 243 -16.67 4.13 -6.13
CA GLY A 243 -17.41 3.68 -4.96
C GLY A 243 -16.58 3.09 -3.82
N TYR A 244 -15.25 3.01 -3.95
CA TYR A 244 -14.42 2.22 -3.01
C TYR A 244 -12.97 2.71 -2.90
N LEU A 245 -12.48 2.74 -1.66
CA LEU A 245 -11.08 2.95 -1.29
C LEU A 245 -10.57 1.70 -0.58
N SER A 246 -9.33 1.28 -0.83
CA SER A 246 -8.72 0.16 -0.11
C SER A 246 -7.24 0.37 0.18
N CYS A 247 -6.78 -0.31 1.22
CA CYS A 247 -5.38 -0.48 1.56
C CYS A 247 -5.03 -1.97 1.47
N ALA A 248 -4.52 -2.39 0.30
CA ALA A 248 -4.27 -3.78 -0.03
C ALA A 248 -5.42 -4.70 0.44
N GLY A 249 -5.11 -5.73 1.23
CA GLY A 249 -6.09 -6.60 1.88
C GLY A 249 -6.33 -6.29 3.37
N LEU A 250 -5.86 -5.15 3.87
CA LEU A 250 -5.96 -4.80 5.30
C LEU A 250 -7.32 -4.21 5.65
N TRP A 251 -7.82 -3.30 4.83
CA TRP A 251 -9.13 -2.68 4.98
C TRP A 251 -9.62 -2.08 3.66
N GLY A 252 -10.93 -1.81 3.60
CA GLY A 252 -11.51 -1.03 2.53
C GLY A 252 -12.77 -0.31 2.99
N LEU A 253 -13.02 0.83 2.37
CA LEU A 253 -14.05 1.79 2.74
C LEU A 253 -14.91 2.10 1.53
N HIS A 254 -16.23 1.94 1.68
CA HIS A 254 -17.18 2.45 0.69
C HIS A 254 -17.21 3.97 0.73
N ILE A 255 -17.04 4.59 -0.44
CA ILE A 255 -16.99 6.04 -0.58
C ILE A 255 -17.86 6.48 -1.76
N ASP A 256 -18.54 7.60 -1.63
CA ASP A 256 -19.10 8.32 -2.76
C ASP A 256 -18.06 9.34 -3.25
N ASN A 257 -17.39 8.98 -4.34
CA ASN A 257 -16.38 9.81 -4.97
C ASN A 257 -16.83 10.38 -6.33
N ASP A 258 -18.14 10.45 -6.59
CA ASP A 258 -18.69 11.02 -7.82
C ASP A 258 -18.64 12.54 -7.86
N HIS A 259 -18.72 13.20 -6.70
CA HIS A 259 -18.68 14.65 -6.62
C HIS A 259 -17.29 15.20 -6.96
N ASP A 260 -17.25 16.36 -7.60
CA ASP A 260 -16.00 16.94 -8.12
C ASP A 260 -15.07 17.49 -7.02
N ASP A 261 -15.65 17.97 -5.92
CA ASP A 261 -14.96 18.75 -4.88
C ASP A 261 -14.94 18.04 -3.51
N ARG A 262 -15.65 16.92 -3.38
CA ARG A 262 -15.85 16.22 -2.10
C ARG A 262 -15.90 14.70 -2.24
N VAL A 263 -15.76 14.05 -1.10
CA VAL A 263 -16.06 12.63 -0.88
C VAL A 263 -17.11 12.54 0.21
N VAL A 264 -18.11 11.69 0.02
CA VAL A 264 -19.14 11.40 1.02
C VAL A 264 -18.95 9.98 1.53
N VAL A 265 -19.11 9.78 2.83
CA VAL A 265 -18.98 8.47 3.49
C VAL A 265 -20.11 8.34 4.50
N PHE A 266 -20.59 7.12 4.75
CA PHE A 266 -21.50 6.88 5.87
C PHE A 266 -20.73 6.90 7.19
N LEU A 267 -21.26 7.61 8.18
CA LEU A 267 -20.63 7.81 9.48
C LEU A 267 -20.22 6.50 10.16
N GLY A 268 -21.08 5.47 10.07
CA GLY A 268 -20.79 4.15 10.64
C GLY A 268 -19.69 3.38 9.91
N ASP A 269 -19.54 3.55 8.59
CA ASP A 269 -18.49 2.88 7.82
C ASP A 269 -17.10 3.42 8.20
N LEU A 270 -16.98 4.72 8.54
CA LEU A 270 -15.73 5.28 9.06
C LEU A 270 -15.27 4.59 10.36
N GLY A 271 -16.21 4.31 11.27
CA GLY A 271 -15.89 3.64 12.52
C GLY A 271 -15.58 2.16 12.32
N ARG A 272 -16.39 1.47 11.50
CA ARG A 272 -16.29 0.03 11.28
C ARG A 272 -15.04 -0.35 10.47
N ASP A 273 -14.76 0.37 9.40
CA ASP A 273 -13.87 -0.11 8.34
C ASP A 273 -12.48 0.52 8.37
N LEU A 274 -12.32 1.71 8.95
CA LEU A 274 -11.02 2.38 9.04
C LEU A 274 -10.32 2.05 10.36
N PRO A 275 -8.99 1.81 10.34
CA PRO A 275 -8.19 1.79 11.55
C PRO A 275 -8.11 3.20 12.16
N SER A 276 -7.83 3.27 13.46
CA SER A 276 -7.81 4.51 14.24
C SER A 276 -6.98 5.65 13.62
N SER A 277 -5.78 5.36 13.09
CA SER A 277 -4.93 6.36 12.44
C SER A 277 -5.53 6.94 11.15
N GLU A 278 -6.31 6.14 10.40
CA GLU A 278 -7.03 6.63 9.23
C GLU A 278 -8.24 7.46 9.65
N ARG A 279 -9.01 7.07 10.68
CA ARG A 279 -10.11 7.90 11.19
C ARG A 279 -9.64 9.31 11.59
N ASP A 280 -8.48 9.40 12.24
CA ASP A 280 -7.85 10.68 12.60
C ASP A 280 -7.39 11.47 11.38
N TYR A 281 -6.84 10.80 10.36
CA TYR A 281 -6.48 11.44 9.09
C TYR A 281 -7.71 12.07 8.41
N TRP A 282 -8.81 11.33 8.30
CA TRP A 282 -10.06 11.79 7.68
C TRP A 282 -10.66 13.00 8.42
N ARG A 283 -10.54 13.04 9.75
CA ARG A 283 -11.01 14.17 10.58
C ARG A 283 -10.48 15.52 10.13
N GLY A 284 -9.25 15.58 9.60
CA GLY A 284 -8.64 16.81 9.10
C GLY A 284 -9.32 17.41 7.86
N PHE A 285 -10.15 16.63 7.17
CA PHE A 285 -10.77 17.00 5.89
C PHE A 285 -12.28 17.19 5.96
N MET A 286 -12.89 17.01 7.12
CA MET A 286 -14.34 17.14 7.29
C MET A 286 -14.82 18.54 6.90
N ILE A 287 -15.98 18.58 6.25
CA ILE A 287 -16.72 19.78 5.89
C ILE A 287 -18.19 19.57 6.23
N VAL A 288 -18.93 20.67 6.34
CA VAL A 288 -20.37 20.61 6.55
C VAL A 288 -21.03 19.96 5.34
N PRO A 289 -21.91 18.96 5.53
CA PRO A 289 -22.77 18.45 4.48
C PRO A 289 -23.67 19.56 3.92
N ASP A 290 -23.44 19.97 2.66
CA ASP A 290 -24.18 21.04 1.97
C ASP A 290 -25.00 20.51 0.76
N ALA A 291 -24.92 19.22 0.48
CA ALA A 291 -25.46 18.57 -0.71
C ALA A 291 -25.85 17.12 -0.39
N PRO A 292 -26.79 16.51 -1.13
CA PRO A 292 -27.05 15.08 -1.01
C PRO A 292 -25.87 14.25 -1.55
N MET A 293 -25.86 12.96 -1.21
CA MET A 293 -24.99 11.99 -1.90
C MET A 293 -25.31 11.95 -3.40
N SER A 294 -24.37 11.44 -4.19
CA SER A 294 -24.55 11.29 -5.63
C SER A 294 -25.68 10.31 -5.95
N GLU A 295 -26.31 10.51 -7.11
CA GLU A 295 -27.38 9.63 -7.59
C GLU A 295 -26.88 8.18 -7.76
N SER A 296 -25.65 8.00 -8.26
CA SER A 296 -25.05 6.67 -8.40
C SER A 296 -24.91 5.98 -7.04
N ASN A 297 -24.41 6.69 -6.02
CA ASN A 297 -24.26 6.15 -4.68
C ASN A 297 -25.61 5.88 -4.01
N PHE A 298 -26.60 6.74 -4.19
CA PHE A 298 -27.95 6.53 -3.68
C PHE A 298 -28.60 5.27 -4.28
N ARG A 299 -28.54 5.13 -5.62
CA ARG A 299 -29.08 3.97 -6.33
C ARG A 299 -28.43 2.66 -5.90
N ARG A 300 -27.11 2.67 -5.68
CA ARG A 300 -26.36 1.49 -5.21
C ARG A 300 -26.70 1.16 -3.75
N SER A 301 -26.67 2.16 -2.87
CA SER A 301 -26.78 1.97 -1.42
C SER A 301 -28.21 1.69 -0.94
N PHE A 302 -29.21 2.30 -1.57
CA PHE A 302 -30.60 2.23 -1.09
C PHE A 302 -31.55 1.49 -2.03
N LEU A 303 -31.27 1.50 -3.34
CA LEU A 303 -32.17 0.88 -4.33
C LEU A 303 -31.65 -0.47 -4.87
N ALA A 304 -30.45 -0.89 -4.46
CA ALA A 304 -29.79 -2.10 -4.95
C ALA A 304 -29.67 -2.15 -6.49
N GLN A 305 -29.44 -1.00 -7.12
CA GLN A 305 -29.32 -0.89 -8.57
C GLN A 305 -27.86 -0.74 -9.00
N PHE A 306 -27.50 -1.40 -10.10
CA PHE A 306 -26.30 -1.04 -10.84
C PHE A 306 -26.49 0.37 -11.41
N ALA A 307 -25.51 1.23 -11.13
CA ALA A 307 -25.44 2.59 -11.65
C ALA A 307 -23.98 2.88 -11.94
N ASP A 308 -23.68 3.50 -13.08
CA ASP A 308 -22.32 3.93 -13.41
C ASP A 308 -22.01 5.26 -12.72
N SER A 309 -20.74 5.49 -12.39
CA SER A 309 -20.29 6.78 -11.83
C SER A 309 -20.54 7.92 -12.82
N ALA A 310 -21.00 9.06 -12.31
CA ALA A 310 -21.08 10.31 -13.05
C ALA A 310 -19.73 11.05 -13.10
N ALA A 311 -18.79 10.72 -12.20
CA ALA A 311 -17.47 11.34 -12.14
C ALA A 311 -16.68 11.11 -13.43
N ILE A 312 -16.18 12.20 -14.02
CA ILE A 312 -15.63 12.18 -15.37
C ILE A 312 -14.32 11.41 -15.49
N ASP A 313 -13.49 11.46 -14.45
CA ASP A 313 -12.23 10.72 -14.37
C ASP A 313 -12.45 9.22 -14.18
N LEU A 314 -13.42 8.81 -13.35
CA LEU A 314 -13.85 7.42 -13.24
C LEU A 314 -14.38 6.88 -14.57
N ARG A 315 -15.27 7.64 -15.22
CA ARG A 315 -15.78 7.30 -16.56
C ARG A 315 -14.67 7.21 -17.59
N PHE A 316 -13.71 8.15 -17.58
CA PHE A 316 -12.57 8.07 -18.48
C PHE A 316 -11.78 6.78 -18.27
N ARG A 317 -11.47 6.42 -17.01
CA ARG A 317 -10.71 5.21 -16.69
C ARG A 317 -11.40 3.95 -17.20
N GLU A 318 -12.71 3.86 -16.99
CA GLU A 318 -13.54 2.77 -17.51
C GLU A 318 -13.52 2.72 -19.05
N GLN A 319 -13.80 3.85 -19.71
CA GLN A 319 -13.84 3.93 -21.17
C GLN A 319 -12.47 3.64 -21.81
N TYR A 320 -11.37 3.96 -21.14
CA TYR A 320 -10.02 3.65 -21.62
C TYR A 320 -9.80 2.14 -21.71
N VAL A 321 -10.16 1.42 -20.64
CA VAL A 321 -10.07 -0.05 -20.61
C VAL A 321 -11.02 -0.68 -21.63
N LEU A 322 -12.26 -0.21 -21.68
CA LEU A 322 -13.28 -0.71 -22.59
C LEU A 322 -12.88 -0.52 -24.06
N ALA A 323 -12.41 0.68 -24.43
CA ALA A 323 -12.00 0.98 -25.79
C ALA A 323 -10.80 0.14 -26.22
N ASN A 324 -9.79 -0.03 -25.36
CA ASN A 324 -8.61 -0.82 -25.71
C ASN A 324 -8.95 -2.32 -25.86
N ARG A 325 -9.81 -2.86 -24.99
CA ARG A 325 -10.32 -4.24 -25.09
C ARG A 325 -11.12 -4.43 -26.38
N THR A 326 -12.13 -3.59 -26.59
CA THR A 326 -13.02 -3.65 -27.76
C THR A 326 -12.25 -3.52 -29.07
N TRP A 327 -11.25 -2.64 -29.11
CA TRP A 327 -10.34 -2.52 -30.25
C TRP A 327 -9.50 -3.78 -30.47
N ALA A 328 -8.94 -4.37 -29.40
CA ALA A 328 -8.17 -5.61 -29.50
C ALA A 328 -9.04 -6.77 -30.01
N ASP A 329 -10.29 -6.85 -29.57
CA ASP A 329 -11.26 -7.85 -30.02
C ASP A 329 -11.63 -7.67 -31.51
N ALA A 330 -11.80 -6.42 -31.96
CA ALA A 330 -12.18 -6.13 -33.34
C ALA A 330 -11.02 -6.28 -34.34
N PHE A 331 -9.81 -5.86 -33.96
CA PHE A 331 -8.65 -5.77 -34.88
C PHE A 331 -7.54 -6.78 -34.60
N GLY A 332 -7.61 -7.54 -33.50
CA GLY A 332 -6.64 -8.57 -33.12
C GLY A 332 -5.35 -8.05 -32.48
N TRP A 333 -5.30 -6.77 -32.07
CA TRP A 333 -4.15 -6.16 -31.40
C TRP A 333 -4.59 -4.92 -30.61
N PRO A 334 -3.93 -4.56 -29.49
CA PRO A 334 -4.36 -3.45 -28.65
C PRO A 334 -3.93 -2.09 -29.21
N LEU A 335 -4.86 -1.12 -29.24
CA LEU A 335 -4.61 0.26 -29.69
C LEU A 335 -3.53 0.94 -28.85
N TYR A 336 -3.66 0.82 -27.54
CA TYR A 336 -2.70 1.28 -26.55
C TYR A 336 -1.95 0.07 -25.99
N ARG A 337 -0.62 0.22 -25.89
CA ARG A 337 0.24 -0.80 -25.30
C ARG A 337 -0.10 -0.99 -23.83
N GLU A 338 -0.01 -2.24 -23.37
CA GLU A 338 -0.08 -2.52 -21.94
C GLU A 338 0.98 -1.71 -21.19
N PRO A 339 0.63 -1.12 -20.04
CA PRO A 339 1.57 -0.38 -19.23
C PRO A 339 2.67 -1.33 -18.74
N LYS A 340 3.91 -0.83 -18.75
CA LYS A 340 5.01 -1.54 -18.07
C LYS A 340 4.81 -1.43 -16.56
N GLU A 341 5.51 -2.26 -15.80
CA GLU A 341 5.45 -2.28 -14.33
C GLU A 341 5.57 -0.86 -13.71
N GLY A 342 6.54 -0.06 -14.17
CA GLY A 342 6.74 1.32 -13.71
C GLY A 342 5.69 2.35 -14.17
N ASP A 343 4.70 1.96 -14.98
CA ASP A 343 3.62 2.81 -15.49
C ASP A 343 2.22 2.24 -15.15
N ALA A 344 2.14 1.09 -14.46
CA ALA A 344 0.89 0.39 -14.17
C ALA A 344 -0.09 1.23 -13.33
N TYR A 345 0.44 2.15 -12.51
CA TYR A 345 -0.33 3.04 -11.64
C TYR A 345 -0.93 4.25 -12.36
N LEU A 346 -0.52 4.55 -13.60
CA LEU A 346 -0.87 5.81 -14.28
C LEU A 346 -2.38 5.96 -14.45
N LEU A 347 -3.05 4.89 -14.86
CA LEU A 347 -4.50 4.93 -15.07
C LEU A 347 -5.22 5.20 -13.75
N GLN A 348 -4.81 4.54 -12.66
CA GLN A 348 -5.38 4.75 -11.32
C GLN A 348 -5.17 6.19 -10.83
N GLN A 349 -4.01 6.80 -11.12
CA GLN A 349 -3.71 8.16 -10.68
C GLN A 349 -4.41 9.25 -11.50
N LEU A 350 -4.92 8.94 -12.70
CA LEU A 350 -5.64 9.90 -13.51
C LEU A 350 -6.96 10.29 -12.82
N ARG A 351 -7.07 11.56 -12.48
CA ARG A 351 -8.21 12.14 -11.76
C ARG A 351 -8.41 13.61 -12.10
N LEU A 352 -9.57 14.14 -11.71
CA LEU A 352 -9.70 15.59 -11.59
C LEU A 352 -8.75 16.13 -10.50
N PRO A 353 -8.11 17.30 -10.72
CA PRO A 353 -7.27 17.94 -9.71
C PRO A 353 -7.98 18.05 -8.36
N LEU A 354 -7.36 17.50 -7.31
CA LEU A 354 -7.93 17.51 -5.97
C LEU A 354 -8.00 18.93 -5.39
N ASN A 355 -7.10 19.81 -5.84
CA ASN A 355 -7.05 21.23 -5.52
C ASN A 355 -6.57 22.03 -6.74
N GLU A 356 -6.55 23.36 -6.64
CA GLU A 356 -6.13 24.28 -7.71
C GLU A 356 -4.60 24.43 -7.84
N SER A 357 -3.82 23.50 -7.27
CA SER A 357 -2.37 23.57 -7.43
C SER A 357 -1.95 23.28 -8.87
N GLN A 358 -0.94 24.02 -9.31
CA GLN A 358 -0.33 23.82 -10.62
C GLN A 358 0.24 22.40 -10.78
N SER A 359 0.70 21.77 -9.69
CA SER A 359 1.23 20.40 -9.70
C SER A 359 0.14 19.37 -10.06
N GLU A 360 -1.06 19.49 -9.50
CA GLU A 360 -2.17 18.60 -9.83
C GLU A 360 -2.59 18.75 -11.32
N PHE A 361 -2.67 19.99 -11.79
CA PHE A 361 -2.98 20.30 -13.18
C PHE A 361 -1.96 19.70 -14.16
N GLU A 362 -0.67 19.91 -13.90
CA GLU A 362 0.42 19.40 -14.75
C GLU A 362 0.50 17.88 -14.73
N ASN A 363 0.32 17.28 -13.54
CA ASN A 363 0.33 15.84 -13.38
C ASN A 363 -0.79 15.19 -14.20
N ALA A 364 -2.02 15.73 -14.16
CA ALA A 364 -3.14 15.19 -14.94
C ALA A 364 -2.89 15.22 -16.45
N ILE A 365 -2.38 16.34 -16.99
CA ILE A 365 -2.00 16.43 -18.43
C ILE A 365 -0.87 15.44 -18.76
N GLY A 366 0.13 15.34 -17.87
CA GLY A 366 1.25 14.41 -18.03
C GLY A 366 0.78 12.96 -18.13
N ILE A 367 -0.11 12.53 -17.24
CA ILE A 367 -0.72 11.19 -17.25
C ILE A 367 -1.57 10.99 -18.50
N LEU A 368 -2.43 11.94 -18.87
CA LEU A 368 -3.24 11.87 -20.10
C LEU A 368 -2.38 11.65 -21.35
N ALA A 369 -1.29 12.41 -21.48
CA ALA A 369 -0.41 12.27 -22.63
C ALA A 369 0.32 10.91 -22.63
N LYS A 370 0.72 10.39 -21.47
CA LYS A 370 1.30 9.04 -21.39
C LYS A 370 0.30 7.97 -21.83
N LEU A 371 -0.95 8.06 -21.38
CA LEU A 371 -2.01 7.07 -21.66
C LEU A 371 -2.54 7.13 -23.10
N LEU A 372 -2.69 8.33 -23.67
CA LEU A 372 -3.35 8.52 -24.97
C LEU A 372 -2.39 8.77 -26.14
N VAL A 373 -1.18 9.27 -25.87
CA VAL A 373 -0.20 9.62 -26.92
C VAL A 373 0.99 8.67 -26.90
N ASP A 374 1.67 8.52 -25.76
CA ASP A 374 2.85 7.66 -25.70
C ASP A 374 2.48 6.18 -25.77
N ALA A 375 1.37 5.78 -25.16
CA ALA A 375 0.96 4.39 -25.15
C ALA A 375 0.51 3.90 -26.54
N ILE A 376 0.28 4.78 -27.53
CA ILE A 376 -0.13 4.38 -28.89
C ILE A 376 0.79 3.27 -29.40
N ASN A 377 0.18 2.18 -29.87
CA ASN A 377 0.88 1.01 -30.36
C ASN A 377 1.41 1.22 -31.79
N GLU A 378 2.44 2.05 -31.92
CA GLU A 378 3.02 2.41 -33.21
C GLU A 378 3.49 1.21 -34.04
N LYS A 379 3.95 0.15 -33.37
CA LYS A 379 4.42 -1.07 -34.04
C LYS A 379 3.26 -1.78 -34.72
N ALA A 380 2.13 -1.95 -34.02
CA ALA A 380 0.96 -2.59 -34.58
C ALA A 380 0.29 -1.72 -35.65
N LEU A 381 0.20 -0.39 -35.45
CA LEU A 381 -0.26 0.54 -36.48
C LEU A 381 0.57 0.42 -37.75
N GLN A 382 1.91 0.46 -37.64
CA GLN A 382 2.79 0.36 -38.80
C GLN A 382 2.66 -0.97 -39.55
N LYS A 383 2.38 -2.07 -38.85
CA LYS A 383 2.17 -3.40 -39.45
C LYS A 383 0.88 -3.46 -40.28
N ASN A 384 -0.14 -2.69 -39.90
CA ASN A 384 -1.45 -2.67 -40.56
C ASN A 384 -1.63 -1.50 -41.55
N LEU A 385 -0.58 -0.69 -41.76
CA LEU A 385 -0.55 0.35 -42.80
C LEU A 385 0.21 -0.17 -44.03
N GLU A 386 -0.34 0.08 -45.22
CA GLU A 386 0.23 -0.37 -46.50
C GLU A 386 1.61 0.24 -46.81
N SER A 387 1.87 1.45 -46.31
CA SER A 387 3.07 2.20 -46.62
C SER A 387 3.71 2.83 -45.38
N LYS A 388 5.04 2.91 -45.42
CA LYS A 388 5.85 3.54 -44.37
C LYS A 388 6.22 4.96 -44.79
N VAL A 389 5.87 5.93 -43.96
CA VAL A 389 6.29 7.33 -44.12
C VAL A 389 7.48 7.59 -43.19
N LYS A 390 8.50 8.27 -43.72
CA LYS A 390 9.71 8.57 -42.95
C LYS A 390 9.39 9.55 -41.82
N ASP A 391 9.96 9.32 -40.64
CA ASP A 391 9.85 10.17 -39.44
C ASP A 391 8.42 10.38 -38.90
N GLU A 392 7.49 9.53 -39.33
CA GLU A 392 6.10 9.56 -38.88
C GLU A 392 5.95 8.99 -37.46
N ARG A 393 5.26 9.75 -36.60
CA ARG A 393 5.02 9.42 -35.18
C ARG A 393 3.62 8.85 -34.95
N GLY A 394 3.36 8.36 -33.74
CA GLY A 394 2.14 7.64 -33.36
C GLY A 394 0.82 8.30 -33.74
N ILE A 395 0.63 9.60 -33.45
CA ILE A 395 -0.62 10.30 -33.79
C ILE A 395 -0.86 10.31 -35.31
N SER A 396 0.16 10.62 -36.11
CA SER A 396 0.05 10.64 -37.58
C SER A 396 -0.19 9.26 -38.18
N LYS A 397 0.41 8.21 -37.60
CA LYS A 397 0.09 6.81 -37.97
C LYS A 397 -1.36 6.47 -37.68
N LEU A 398 -1.84 6.86 -36.49
CA LEU A 398 -3.22 6.62 -36.08
C LEU A 398 -4.20 7.36 -37.00
N GLU A 399 -3.93 8.63 -37.35
CA GLU A 399 -4.72 9.42 -38.29
C GLU A 399 -4.89 8.73 -39.65
N ARG A 400 -3.78 8.25 -40.24
CA ARG A 400 -3.83 7.49 -41.49
C ARG A 400 -4.59 6.18 -41.37
N TYR A 401 -4.39 5.46 -40.27
CA TYR A 401 -5.06 4.19 -40.04
C TYR A 401 -6.58 4.39 -39.90
N LEU A 402 -7.00 5.35 -39.07
CA LEU A 402 -8.41 5.72 -38.92
C LEU A 402 -9.02 6.21 -40.24
N GLY A 403 -8.26 6.98 -41.03
CA GLY A 403 -8.66 7.40 -42.37
C GLY A 403 -8.86 6.22 -43.33
N SER A 404 -7.97 5.21 -43.29
CA SER A 404 -8.11 3.99 -44.10
C SER A 404 -9.32 3.14 -43.71
N LEU A 405 -9.74 3.22 -42.45
CA LEU A 405 -10.93 2.55 -41.94
C LEU A 405 -12.23 3.34 -42.18
N GLY A 406 -12.14 4.61 -42.60
CA GLY A 406 -13.31 5.48 -42.76
C GLY A 406 -13.95 5.87 -41.42
N TYR A 407 -13.15 5.99 -40.35
CA TYR A 407 -13.65 6.40 -39.04
C TYR A 407 -14.19 7.84 -39.07
N PRO A 408 -15.48 8.08 -38.76
CA PRO A 408 -16.15 9.36 -39.01
C PRO A 408 -15.68 10.51 -38.11
N HIS A 409 -15.00 10.22 -37.00
CA HIS A 409 -14.56 11.24 -36.03
C HIS A 409 -13.04 11.44 -36.01
N ALA A 410 -12.32 10.98 -37.04
CA ALA A 410 -10.87 11.06 -37.11
C ALA A 410 -10.34 12.48 -36.87
N ASP A 411 -10.89 13.50 -37.55
CA ASP A 411 -10.43 14.89 -37.41
C ASP A 411 -10.57 15.41 -35.97
N ARG A 412 -11.71 15.15 -35.32
CA ARG A 412 -11.98 15.54 -33.93
C ARG A 412 -10.96 14.92 -32.98
N ASP A 413 -10.76 13.61 -33.11
CA ASP A 413 -9.98 12.81 -32.16
C ASP A 413 -8.47 13.04 -32.35
N ILE A 414 -8.01 13.18 -33.60
CA ILE A 414 -6.63 13.53 -33.90
C ILE A 414 -6.31 14.96 -33.45
N SER A 415 -7.24 15.92 -33.62
CA SER A 415 -7.07 17.27 -33.10
C SER A 415 -6.91 17.24 -31.58
N TYR A 416 -7.75 16.48 -30.87
CA TYR A 416 -7.66 16.32 -29.42
C TYR A 416 -6.31 15.72 -28.98
N LEU A 417 -5.85 14.64 -29.61
CA LEU A 417 -4.55 14.02 -29.29
C LEU A 417 -3.38 14.98 -29.54
N ARG A 418 -3.43 15.78 -30.61
CA ARG A 418 -2.43 16.82 -30.89
C ARG A 418 -2.46 17.90 -29.82
N SER A 419 -3.63 18.35 -29.37
CA SER A 419 -3.76 19.30 -28.26
C SER A 419 -3.14 18.77 -26.96
N VAL A 420 -3.42 17.52 -26.59
CA VAL A 420 -2.81 16.88 -25.41
C VAL A 420 -1.29 16.79 -25.55
N GLN A 421 -0.78 16.43 -26.73
CA GLN A 421 0.66 16.37 -27.00
C GLN A 421 1.32 17.75 -26.94
N GLU A 422 0.70 18.79 -27.50
CA GLU A 422 1.19 20.16 -27.45
C GLU A 422 1.28 20.67 -26.01
N LEU A 423 0.21 20.47 -25.22
CA LEU A 423 0.17 20.83 -23.81
C LEU A 423 1.32 20.16 -23.04
N ARG A 424 1.44 18.84 -23.15
CA ARG A 424 2.51 18.09 -22.47
C ARG A 424 3.91 18.55 -22.87
N SER A 425 4.13 18.84 -24.16
CA SER A 425 5.44 19.31 -24.64
C SER A 425 5.86 20.63 -24.01
N LYS A 426 4.90 21.50 -23.67
CA LYS A 426 5.16 22.77 -22.99
C LYS A 426 5.31 22.64 -21.48
N LEU A 427 4.62 21.70 -20.85
CA LEU A 427 4.79 21.43 -19.40
C LEU A 427 6.21 20.99 -19.04
N ALA A 428 6.88 20.28 -19.95
CA ALA A 428 8.25 19.82 -19.75
C ALA A 428 9.32 20.94 -19.81
N ALA A 429 8.95 22.17 -20.21
CA ALA A 429 9.88 23.28 -20.30
C ALA A 429 10.08 23.97 -18.94
N HIS A 430 11.33 24.18 -18.53
CA HIS A 430 11.71 24.64 -17.18
C HIS A 430 11.23 26.06 -16.79
N LEU A 431 10.84 26.92 -17.74
CA LEU A 431 10.38 28.29 -17.47
C LEU A 431 9.02 28.54 -18.09
N LYS A 432 8.03 28.78 -17.23
CA LYS A 432 6.67 29.19 -17.61
C LYS A 432 6.71 30.65 -18.05
N GLY A 433 6.59 30.86 -19.36
CA GLY A 433 6.65 32.19 -19.98
C GLY A 433 5.44 32.46 -20.89
N ARG A 434 5.54 33.49 -21.73
CA ARG A 434 4.46 33.89 -22.66
C ARG A 434 4.00 32.76 -23.58
N ASP A 435 4.94 31.93 -24.02
CA ASP A 435 4.69 30.78 -24.90
C ASP A 435 3.88 29.65 -24.22
N TYR A 436 4.04 29.50 -22.90
CA TYR A 436 3.24 28.57 -22.09
C TYR A 436 1.77 29.01 -22.06
N GLU A 437 1.50 30.28 -21.72
CA GLU A 437 0.14 30.82 -21.68
C GLU A 437 -0.51 30.82 -23.07
N GLN A 438 0.24 31.12 -24.12
CA GLN A 438 -0.27 31.05 -25.49
C GLN A 438 -0.70 29.62 -25.86
N THR A 439 0.05 28.60 -25.42
CA THR A 439 -0.30 27.20 -25.69
C THR A 439 -1.52 26.75 -24.89
N LEU A 440 -1.63 27.18 -23.62
CA LEU A 440 -2.84 26.94 -22.82
C LEU A 440 -4.06 27.59 -23.47
N SER A 441 -4.00 28.88 -23.81
CA SER A 441 -5.13 29.58 -24.41
C SER A 441 -5.51 29.03 -25.78
N LYS A 442 -4.54 28.57 -26.57
CA LYS A 442 -4.81 27.90 -27.85
C LYS A 442 -5.62 26.61 -27.68
N ASN A 443 -5.27 25.79 -26.69
CA ASN A 443 -5.82 24.43 -26.54
C ASN A 443 -7.00 24.34 -25.56
N LEU A 444 -7.09 25.27 -24.61
CA LEU A 444 -8.05 25.25 -23.50
C LEU A 444 -8.91 26.52 -23.43
N GLY A 445 -8.66 27.52 -24.28
CA GLY A 445 -9.33 28.81 -24.20
C GLY A 445 -9.06 29.49 -22.85
N ASP A 446 -10.12 29.94 -22.20
CA ASP A 446 -10.06 30.58 -20.88
C ASP A 446 -10.10 29.59 -19.71
N LEU A 447 -10.29 28.28 -19.98
CA LEU A 447 -10.34 27.26 -18.94
C LEU A 447 -8.96 27.05 -18.29
N ARG A 448 -8.94 26.87 -16.97
CA ARG A 448 -7.74 26.64 -16.16
C ARG A 448 -8.04 25.68 -15.01
N GLY A 449 -6.98 25.10 -14.42
CA GLY A 449 -7.10 24.25 -13.24
C GLY A 449 -8.05 23.06 -13.45
N ARG A 450 -8.93 22.82 -12.49
CA ARG A 450 -9.88 21.69 -12.53
C ARG A 450 -10.81 21.70 -13.76
N SER A 451 -11.31 22.88 -14.17
CA SER A 451 -12.27 22.98 -15.28
C SER A 451 -11.63 22.63 -16.64
N ALA A 452 -10.37 23.00 -16.85
CA ALA A 452 -9.61 22.60 -18.03
C ALA A 452 -9.40 21.08 -18.08
N ILE A 453 -9.04 20.44 -16.96
CA ILE A 453 -8.85 18.98 -16.92
C ILE A 453 -10.17 18.26 -17.16
N ARG A 454 -11.30 18.74 -16.61
CA ARG A 454 -12.63 18.21 -16.93
C ARG A 454 -12.88 18.20 -18.43
N SER A 455 -12.71 19.33 -19.10
CA SER A 455 -12.93 19.45 -20.54
C SER A 455 -12.04 18.49 -21.36
N LEU A 456 -10.78 18.32 -20.94
CA LEU A 456 -9.87 17.33 -21.55
C LEU A 456 -10.34 15.88 -21.33
N LEU A 457 -10.84 15.54 -20.15
CA LEU A 457 -11.37 14.21 -19.84
C LEU A 457 -12.68 13.95 -20.60
N GLU A 458 -13.58 14.93 -20.70
CA GLU A 458 -14.81 14.86 -21.50
C GLU A 458 -14.51 14.59 -22.98
N SER A 459 -13.57 15.34 -23.54
CA SER A 459 -13.10 15.13 -24.92
C SER A 459 -12.48 13.75 -25.11
N GLY A 460 -11.73 13.28 -24.11
CA GLY A 460 -11.15 11.94 -24.09
C GLY A 460 -12.18 10.83 -24.01
N VAL A 461 -13.20 10.98 -23.16
CA VAL A 461 -14.35 10.06 -23.07
C VAL A 461 -15.08 10.00 -24.41
N ALA A 462 -15.36 11.15 -25.04
CA ALA A 462 -16.03 11.21 -26.34
C ALA A 462 -15.23 10.53 -27.47
N MET A 463 -13.89 10.65 -27.45
CA MET A 463 -13.00 9.92 -28.35
C MET A 463 -13.08 8.41 -28.09
N LEU A 464 -12.89 7.96 -26.85
CA LEU A 464 -12.86 6.55 -26.49
C LEU A 464 -14.20 5.86 -26.78
N GLN A 465 -15.32 6.54 -26.52
CA GLN A 465 -16.65 6.07 -26.89
C GLN A 465 -16.84 5.96 -28.41
N GLY A 466 -16.34 6.95 -29.17
CA GLY A 466 -16.37 6.92 -30.63
C GLY A 466 -15.59 5.73 -31.21
N LEU A 467 -14.39 5.47 -30.68
CA LEU A 467 -13.56 4.32 -31.06
C LEU A 467 -14.23 3.00 -30.70
N THR A 468 -14.83 2.90 -29.51
CA THR A 468 -15.56 1.71 -29.04
C THR A 468 -16.76 1.41 -29.94
N ALA A 469 -17.57 2.44 -30.26
CA ALA A 469 -18.74 2.29 -31.12
C ALA A 469 -18.38 1.90 -32.57
N PHE A 470 -17.21 2.34 -33.05
CA PHE A 470 -16.73 2.03 -34.40
C PHE A 470 -16.14 0.62 -34.54
N ALA A 471 -15.64 0.04 -33.45
CA ALA A 471 -14.95 -1.25 -33.44
C ALA A 471 -15.80 -2.34 -32.76
N PRO A 472 -17.03 -2.66 -33.23
CA PRO A 472 -17.88 -3.61 -32.54
C PRO A 472 -17.21 -4.99 -32.47
N PRO A 473 -17.41 -5.75 -31.38
CA PRO A 473 -16.80 -7.06 -31.19
C PRO A 473 -17.19 -8.02 -32.32
N GLN A 474 -16.28 -8.91 -32.73
CA GLN A 474 -16.58 -9.96 -33.69
C GLN A 474 -17.54 -10.99 -33.06
N GLY A 475 -18.84 -10.83 -33.31
CA GLY A 475 -19.86 -11.88 -33.25
C GLY A 475 -20.60 -12.08 -31.93
N GLU A 476 -21.73 -11.40 -31.77
CA GLU A 476 -22.98 -12.13 -31.48
C GLU A 476 -23.61 -12.46 -32.82
N SER A 477 -23.31 -13.65 -33.35
CA SER A 477 -24.17 -14.25 -34.36
C SER A 477 -25.52 -14.52 -33.71
N ASP A 478 -26.59 -13.99 -34.28
CA ASP A 478 -27.98 -14.33 -33.97
C ASP A 478 -28.16 -15.85 -33.85
N GLY A 479 -28.08 -16.35 -32.63
CA GLY A 479 -28.30 -17.74 -32.25
C GLY A 479 -29.79 -17.97 -32.03
N THR A 480 -30.58 -17.86 -33.09
CA THR A 480 -31.93 -18.45 -33.07
C THR A 480 -31.75 -19.96 -33.16
N THR A 481 -31.91 -20.70 -32.06
CA THR A 481 -32.53 -22.05 -31.96
C THR A 481 -32.24 -22.73 -30.63
N GLY A 482 -33.26 -23.38 -30.07
CA GLY A 482 -33.07 -24.53 -29.17
C GLY A 482 -33.50 -24.33 -27.72
N THR A 483 -34.80 -24.20 -27.48
CA THR A 483 -35.39 -24.58 -26.19
C THR A 483 -35.23 -26.10 -26.06
N GLU A 484 -34.28 -26.57 -25.26
CA GLU A 484 -34.24 -27.97 -24.80
C GLU A 484 -34.66 -28.04 -23.33
N THR A 485 -35.75 -28.77 -23.16
CA THR A 485 -36.40 -29.19 -21.93
C THR A 485 -35.45 -30.07 -21.13
N ARG A 486 -35.21 -29.68 -19.87
CA ARG A 486 -34.44 -30.48 -18.92
C ARG A 486 -35.39 -31.45 -18.22
N THR A 487 -35.37 -32.72 -18.66
CA THR A 487 -35.94 -33.85 -17.91
C THR A 487 -35.11 -34.17 -16.68
N GLU A 488 -35.83 -34.64 -15.67
CA GLU A 488 -35.43 -35.13 -14.36
C GLU A 488 -34.27 -36.14 -14.38
N GLU A 489 -33.34 -36.00 -13.44
CA GLU A 489 -32.87 -37.05 -12.52
C GLU A 489 -32.24 -36.41 -11.27
#